data_AF-A0A231VNP0-F1
#
_entry.id   AF-A0A231VNP0-F1
#
_cell.length_a   1.000
_cell.length_b   1.000
_cell.length_c   1.000
_cell.angle_alpha   90.00
_cell.angle_beta   90.00
_cell.angle_gamma   90.00
#
_symmetry.space_group_name_H-M   'P 1'
#
loop_
_entity.id
_entity.type
_entity.pdbx_description
1 polymer ?
#
loop_
_entity_poly.entity_id
_entity_poly.type
_entity_poly.pdbx_seq_one_letter_code
_entity_poly.pdbx_strand_id
1 'polypeptide(L)' 'ANAMMGSVHFQKLINDYRVDTVIFGHTHQRLKPVKINHTIYYNAAVGYHNRRHNEWQTNHFISEWQNQLKIFE' A
#
# COMPACT_ATOMS: atom_id res chain seq x y z
N ALA A 1 -7.74 9.12 7.76
CA ALA A 1 -6.87 8.54 6.73
C ALA A 1 -7.49 8.81 5.37
N ASN A 2 -6.87 9.66 4.54
CA ASN A 2 -7.37 10.03 3.21
C ASN A 2 -6.95 8.96 2.19
N ALA A 3 -7.71 7.87 2.10
CA ALA A 3 -7.59 6.77 1.11
C ALA A 3 -6.17 6.39 0.65
N MET A 4 -5.19 6.46 1.55
CA MET A 4 -3.80 6.05 1.32
C MET A 4 -3.12 6.63 0.06
N MET A 5 -3.57 7.82 -0.39
CA MET A 5 -2.96 8.66 -1.43
C MET A 5 -3.04 10.16 -1.06
N GLY A 6 -3.48 10.48 0.16
CA GLY A 6 -3.54 11.84 0.71
C GLY A 6 -4.78 12.66 0.32
N SER A 7 -5.55 12.25 -0.70
CA SER A 7 -6.69 13.04 -1.21
C SER A 7 -8.07 12.43 -0.88
N VAL A 8 -8.96 13.28 -0.35
CA VAL A 8 -10.38 12.95 -0.11
C VAL A 8 -11.14 12.72 -1.42
N HIS A 9 -10.73 13.35 -2.52
CA HIS A 9 -11.38 13.19 -3.82
C HIS A 9 -11.19 11.77 -4.37
N PHE A 10 -10.00 11.18 -4.19
CA PHE A 10 -9.78 9.78 -4.56
C PHE A 10 -10.63 8.83 -3.73
N GLN A 11 -10.76 9.10 -2.42
CA GLN A 11 -11.63 8.30 -1.57
C GLN A 11 -13.08 8.32 -2.07
N LYS A 12 -13.58 9.50 -2.46
CA LYS A 12 -14.92 9.64 -3.02
C LYS A 12 -15.06 8.85 -4.33
N LEU A 13 -14.12 9.00 -5.25
CA LEU A 13 -14.13 8.29 -6.54
C LEU A 13 -14.13 6.76 -6.35
N ILE A 14 -13.25 6.24 -5.49
CA ILE A 14 -13.15 4.81 -5.16
C ILE A 14 -14.48 4.29 -4.60
N ASN A 15 -15.12 5.09 -3.74
CA ASN A 15 -16.42 4.75 -3.16
C ASN A 15 -17.54 4.76 -4.21
N ASP A 16 -17.61 5.81 -5.02
CA ASP A 16 -18.65 6.02 -6.03
C ASP A 16 -18.66 4.89 -7.08
N TYR A 17 -17.47 4.41 -7.46
CA TYR A 17 -17.30 3.30 -8.41
C TYR A 17 -17.29 1.91 -7.78
N ARG A 18 -17.52 1.80 -6.48
CA ARG A 18 -17.55 0.53 -5.75
C ARG A 18 -16.32 -0.37 -6.01
N VAL A 19 -15.13 0.22 -6.00
CA VAL A 19 -13.89 -0.55 -6.22
C VAL A 19 -13.64 -1.48 -5.03
N ASP A 20 -13.45 -2.78 -5.28
CA ASP A 20 -13.26 -3.77 -4.21
C ASP A 20 -11.84 -3.76 -3.63
N THR A 21 -10.83 -3.57 -4.48
CA THR A 21 -9.42 -3.66 -4.09
C THR A 21 -8.62 -2.49 -4.63
N VAL A 22 -7.81 -1.88 -3.77
CA VAL A 22 -6.85 -0.82 -4.13
C VAL A 22 -5.45 -1.24 -3.73
N ILE A 23 -4.54 -1.23 -4.68
CA ILE A 23 -3.11 -1.47 -4.45
C ILE A 23 -2.40 -0.12 -4.50
N PHE A 24 -1.64 0.19 -3.46
CA PHE A 24 -1.00 1.50 -3.32
C PHE A 24 0.41 1.39 -2.74
N GLY A 25 1.10 2.52 -2.69
CA GLY A 25 2.43 2.69 -2.09
C GLY A 25 2.63 4.13 -1.62
N HIS A 26 3.83 4.67 -1.79
CA HIS A 26 4.21 6.09 -1.58
C HIS A 26 4.18 6.60 -0.13
N THR A 27 3.44 5.98 0.79
CA THR A 27 3.32 6.47 2.18
C THR A 27 4.58 6.28 3.03
N HIS A 28 5.62 5.60 2.51
CA HIS A 28 6.83 5.22 3.26
C HIS A 28 6.55 4.49 4.59
N GLN A 29 5.35 3.92 4.72
CA GLN A 29 4.89 3.22 5.91
C GLN A 29 4.47 1.81 5.54
N ARG A 30 4.94 0.83 6.31
CA ARG A 30 4.52 -0.56 6.13
C ARG A 30 3.15 -0.77 6.79
N LEU A 31 2.11 -0.78 5.97
CA LEU A 31 0.73 -0.82 6.41
C LEU A 31 0.15 -2.21 6.10
N LYS A 32 -0.39 -2.86 7.14
CA LYS A 32 -1.19 -4.08 6.95
C LYS A 32 -2.42 -3.74 6.09
N PRO A 33 -3.03 -4.72 5.40
CA PRO A 33 -4.26 -4.45 4.65
C PRO A 33 -5.31 -3.76 5.52
N VAL A 34 -5.88 -2.67 5.00
CA VAL A 34 -6.89 -1.89 5.70
C VAL A 34 -8.18 -1.92 4.90
N LYS A 35 -9.30 -2.23 5.55
CA LYS A 35 -10.62 -2.11 4.97
C LYS A 35 -11.20 -0.73 5.25
N ILE A 36 -11.60 -0.01 4.21
CA ILE A 36 -12.32 1.26 4.32
C ILE A 36 -13.58 1.12 3.47
N ASN A 37 -14.75 1.20 4.09
CA ASN A 37 -16.04 0.88 3.47
C ASN A 37 -16.03 -0.55 2.87
N HIS A 38 -16.34 -0.70 1.58
CA HIS A 38 -16.28 -1.98 0.87
C HIS A 38 -14.90 -2.28 0.27
N THR A 39 -14.00 -1.30 0.22
CA THR A 39 -12.68 -1.43 -0.43
C THR A 39 -11.62 -1.93 0.53
N ILE A 40 -10.79 -2.87 0.09
CA ILE A 40 -9.58 -3.31 0.80
C ILE A 40 -8.35 -2.68 0.16
N TYR A 41 -7.51 -2.05 0.98
CA TYR A 41 -6.30 -1.36 0.57
C TYR A 41 -5.08 -2.20 0.92
N TYR A 42 -4.25 -2.53 -0.08
CA TYR A 42 -3.02 -3.28 0.07
C TYR A 42 -1.82 -2.40 -0.25
N ASN A 43 -0.89 -2.27 0.71
CA ASN A 43 0.42 -1.72 0.41
C ASN A 43 1.29 -2.80 -0.25
N ALA A 44 1.76 -2.55 -1.46
CA ALA A 44 2.67 -3.43 -2.21
C ALA A 44 4.05 -2.80 -2.42
N ALA A 45 4.36 -1.68 -1.76
CA ALA A 45 5.65 -1.04 -1.83
C ALA A 45 6.72 -1.90 -1.12
N VAL A 46 7.73 -2.32 -1.88
CA VAL A 46 8.91 -3.08 -1.40
C VAL A 46 9.69 -2.32 -0.32
N GLY A 47 9.66 -0.99 -0.39
CA GLY A 47 10.39 -0.09 0.47
C GLY A 47 11.29 0.81 -0.37
N TYR A 48 11.47 2.04 0.09
CA TYR A 48 12.26 3.03 -0.61
C TYR A 48 13.69 2.99 -0.04
N HIS A 49 14.70 3.00 -0.92
CA HIS A 49 16.08 3.18 -0.47
C HIS A 49 16.25 4.62 0.02
N ASN A 50 15.84 4.87 1.26
CA ASN A 50 15.90 6.19 1.85
C ASN A 50 17.25 6.30 2.58
N ARG A 51 18.08 7.27 2.18
CA ARG A 51 19.47 7.47 2.65
C ARG A 51 19.67 7.51 4.17
N ARG A 52 18.59 7.64 4.96
CA ARG A 52 18.60 7.82 6.42
C ARG A 52 17.69 6.86 7.20
N HIS A 53 16.86 6.06 6.54
CA HIS A 53 15.97 5.10 7.19
C HIS A 53 16.00 3.80 6.41
N ASN A 54 16.47 2.73 7.04
CA ASN A 54 16.38 1.40 6.47
C ASN A 54 14.92 0.95 6.58
N GLU A 55 14.13 1.23 5.54
CA GLU A 55 12.72 0.82 5.45
C GLU A 55 12.59 -0.71 5.23
N TRP A 56 13.67 -1.33 4.74
CA TRP A 56 13.76 -2.78 4.56
C TRP A 56 13.94 -3.49 5.91
N GLN A 57 13.23 -4.60 6.08
CA GLN A 57 13.31 -5.48 7.25
C GLN A 57 14.32 -6.62 7.03
N THR A 58 14.81 -6.77 5.81
CA THR A 58 15.73 -7.80 5.34
C THR A 58 16.90 -7.16 4.59
N ASN A 59 18.01 -7.89 4.49
CA ASN A 59 19.24 -7.40 3.88
C ASN A 59 19.26 -7.47 2.35
N HIS A 60 18.22 -8.06 1.74
CA HIS A 60 18.21 -8.37 0.32
C HIS A 60 16.92 -7.90 -0.34
N PHE A 61 17.06 -7.21 -1.47
CA PHE A 61 15.92 -6.73 -2.26
C PHE A 61 14.92 -7.84 -2.59
N ILE A 62 15.40 -9.01 -3.00
CA ILE A 62 14.53 -10.12 -3.39
C ILE A 62 13.68 -10.62 -2.21
N SER A 63 14.24 -10.64 -1.00
CA SER A 63 13.52 -11.01 0.21
C SER A 63 12.45 -9.98 0.56
N GLU A 64 12.74 -8.68 0.43
CA GLU A 64 11.72 -7.64 0.59
C GLU A 64 10.61 -7.75 -0.45
N TRP A 65 10.98 -7.98 -1.70
CA TRP A 65 10.03 -8.09 -2.80
C TRP A 65 9.08 -9.27 -2.59
N GLN A 66 9.62 -10.45 -2.22
CA GLN A 66 8.81 -11.62 -1.88
C GLN A 66 7.86 -11.35 -0.70
N ASN A 67 8.34 -10.66 0.34
CA ASN A 67 7.53 -10.28 1.50
C ASN A 67 6.42 -9.25 1.17
N GLN A 68 6.54 -8.53 0.06
CA GLN A 68 5.53 -7.57 -0.39
C GLN A 68 4.65 -8.07 -1.53
N LEU A 69 5.01 -9.19 -2.16
CA LEU A 69 4.22 -9.80 -3.22
C LEU A 69 2.78 -10.04 -2.76
N LYS A 70 1.84 -9.52 -3.55
CA LYS A 70 0.40 -9.74 -3.37
C LYS A 70 -0.09 -10.58 -4.53
N ILE A 71 -0.77 -11.67 -4.20
CA ILE A 71 -1.40 -12.56 -5.16
C ILE A 71 -2.90 -12.49 -4.89
N PHE A 72 -3.66 -12.28 -5.95
CA PHE A 72 -5.11 -12.21 -5.95
C PHE A 72 -5.61 -13.25 -6.96
N GLU A 73 -6.80 -13.80 -6.71
CA GLU A 73 -7.48 -14.73 -7.63
C GLU A 73 -8.28 -13.99 -8.72
#